data_AF-A0A251WIZ6-F1
#
_entry.id   AF-A0A251WIZ6-F1
#
_cell.length_a   1.000
_cell.length_b   1.000
_cell.length_c   1.000
_cell.angle_alpha   90.00
_cell.angle_beta   90.00
_cell.angle_gamma   90.00
#
_symmetry.space_group_name_H-M   'P 1'
#
loop_
_entity.id
_entity.type
_entity.pdbx_description
1 polymer ?
#
loop_
_entity_poly.entity_id
_entity_poly.type
_entity_poly.pdbx_seq_one_letter_code
_entity_poly.pdbx_strand_id
1 'polypeptide(L)'
;MTCPWIVCSFIISPLLTAPLEKNNPTWQFRQWTQRFAEWLEVKTASWKFSPSMPNEPALPTVPSQFWEVLFWLVVLSFVVWISWCLVRWLDPYWVKRRRDRASARLEASRTELPQSSMEWYKLAQSYAKQQNYAEGCRALYMAMLQQLSDRQILTVDASRTDGEYLQLLRGLSTGRLISAYTVLIQVHEQIYYERSRVSEQIFLKCQQAYQTIAEQTGLGRNEN
;
A
#
# COMPACT_ATOMS: atom_id res chain seq x y z
N MET A 1 26.78 -74.13 11.27
CA MET A 1 26.63 -73.59 9.89
C MET A 1 26.29 -72.11 10.05
N THR A 2 27.30 -71.27 10.25
CA THR A 2 27.91 -70.36 9.26
C THR A 2 27.11 -69.07 9.02
N CYS A 3 27.47 -68.02 9.77
CA CYS A 3 27.67 -66.64 9.26
C CYS A 3 28.54 -66.69 7.98
N PRO A 4 28.57 -65.68 7.05
CA PRO A 4 29.08 -64.34 7.43
C PRO A 4 28.98 -63.09 6.47
N TRP A 5 29.52 -61.94 6.96
CA TRP A 5 30.20 -60.80 6.27
C TRP A 5 29.29 -59.84 5.44
N ILE A 6 29.31 -58.48 5.49
CA ILE A 6 30.31 -57.41 5.72
C ILE A 6 29.55 -56.07 6.01
N VAL A 7 29.76 -55.38 7.14
CA VAL A 7 30.63 -54.20 7.38
C VAL A 7 30.15 -52.88 6.72
N CYS A 8 29.74 -51.87 7.50
CA CYS A 8 30.58 -50.72 7.93
C CYS A 8 29.73 -49.53 8.43
N SER A 9 29.94 -49.13 9.69
CA SER A 9 29.55 -47.83 10.24
C SER A 9 30.57 -46.75 9.85
N PHE A 10 30.11 -45.53 9.60
CA PHE A 10 30.82 -44.25 9.88
C PHE A 10 29.74 -43.14 9.81
N ILE A 11 29.13 -42.76 10.94
CA ILE A 11 29.39 -41.52 11.70
C ILE A 11 29.48 -40.27 10.79
N ILE A 12 28.55 -39.34 10.97
CA ILE A 12 28.79 -37.91 11.33
C ILE A 12 27.41 -37.28 11.56
N SER A 13 27.08 -37.03 12.82
CA SER A 13 26.33 -35.81 13.18
C SER A 13 27.37 -34.72 13.44
N PRO A 14 27.06 -33.47 13.11
CA PRO A 14 26.95 -32.52 14.21
C PRO A 14 25.78 -31.54 14.06
N LEU A 15 25.32 -31.10 15.23
CA LEU A 15 24.48 -29.95 15.49
C LEU A 15 24.78 -28.75 14.58
N LEU A 16 23.72 -28.08 14.08
CA LEU A 16 23.68 -26.62 14.07
C LEU A 16 22.27 -26.12 14.40
N THR A 17 22.25 -25.31 15.45
CA THR A 17 21.15 -24.53 16.00
C THR A 17 20.60 -23.51 14.98
N ALA A 18 19.27 -23.47 14.83
CA ALA A 18 18.50 -22.23 14.77
C ALA A 18 17.01 -22.54 15.03
N PRO A 19 16.36 -21.93 16.03
CA PRO A 19 14.91 -22.04 16.20
C PRO A 19 14.24 -21.06 15.23
N LEU A 20 13.69 -21.57 14.12
CA LEU A 20 12.70 -20.84 13.29
C LEU A 20 11.32 -21.36 13.69
N GLU A 21 10.78 -20.93 14.81
CA GLU A 21 10.08 -19.64 14.98
C GLU A 21 8.73 -19.63 14.26
N LYS A 22 7.72 -19.72 15.12
CA LYS A 22 6.26 -19.67 14.93
C LYS A 22 5.80 -18.92 13.67
N ASN A 23 5.31 -19.68 12.68
CA ASN A 23 4.26 -19.37 11.69
C ASN A 23 4.64 -20.02 10.36
N ASN A 24 4.47 -21.36 10.25
CA ASN A 24 4.74 -22.06 9.00
C ASN A 24 3.44 -22.21 8.18
N PRO A 25 3.13 -21.27 7.26
CA PRO A 25 1.92 -21.30 6.41
C PRO A 25 1.85 -22.55 5.52
N THR A 26 2.96 -23.24 5.31
CA THR A 26 2.99 -24.48 4.53
C THR A 26 2.25 -25.63 5.20
N TRP A 27 2.13 -25.63 6.53
CA TRP A 27 1.34 -26.65 7.24
C TRP A 27 -0.17 -26.35 7.17
N GLN A 28 -0.56 -25.08 7.30
CA GLN A 28 -1.97 -24.67 7.16
C GLN A 28 -2.51 -24.92 5.75
N PHE A 29 -1.67 -24.71 4.72
CA PHE A 29 -2.04 -24.99 3.33
C PHE A 29 -2.29 -26.48 3.08
N ARG A 30 -1.45 -27.38 3.62
CA ARG A 30 -1.65 -28.83 3.48
C ARG A 30 -2.95 -29.31 4.13
N GLN A 31 -3.27 -28.79 5.31
CA GLN A 31 -4.52 -29.13 6.02
C GLN A 31 -5.75 -28.65 5.26
N TRP A 32 -5.66 -27.49 4.60
CA TRP A 32 -6.75 -26.97 3.76
C TRP A 32 -6.97 -27.79 2.49
N THR A 33 -5.89 -28.16 1.78
CA THR A 33 -5.99 -28.98 0.57
C THR A 33 -6.58 -30.37 0.86
N GLN A 34 -6.25 -30.95 2.01
CA GLN A 34 -6.71 -32.29 2.39
C GLN A 34 -8.22 -32.28 2.72
N ARG A 35 -8.68 -31.28 3.48
CA ARG A 35 -10.11 -31.09 3.76
C ARG A 35 -10.93 -30.74 2.53
N PHE A 36 -10.35 -30.02 1.58
CA PHE A 36 -11.02 -29.68 0.33
C PHE A 36 -11.23 -30.93 -0.54
N ALA A 37 -10.23 -31.81 -0.64
CA ALA A 37 -10.33 -33.07 -1.38
C ALA A 37 -11.42 -33.99 -0.80
N GLU A 38 -11.44 -34.18 0.52
CA GLU A 38 -12.46 -34.98 1.20
C GLU A 38 -13.87 -34.42 0.99
N TRP A 39 -14.03 -33.09 1.07
CA TRP A 39 -15.32 -32.45 0.79
C TRP A 39 -15.75 -32.63 -0.67
N LEU A 40 -14.81 -32.58 -1.61
CA LEU A 40 -15.07 -32.75 -3.03
C LEU A 40 -15.51 -34.18 -3.35
N GLU A 41 -14.90 -35.18 -2.72
CA GLU A 41 -15.34 -36.59 -2.81
C GLU A 41 -16.75 -36.79 -2.25
N VAL A 42 -17.07 -36.19 -1.10
CA VAL A 42 -18.42 -36.29 -0.51
C VAL A 42 -19.46 -35.61 -1.40
N LYS A 43 -19.14 -34.43 -1.95
CA LYS A 43 -20.09 -33.68 -2.78
C LYS A 43 -20.31 -34.34 -4.14
N THR A 44 -19.25 -34.88 -4.75
CA THR A 44 -19.34 -35.60 -6.02
C THR A 44 -20.02 -36.95 -5.87
N ALA A 45 -19.83 -37.66 -4.75
CA ALA A 45 -20.55 -38.90 -4.45
C ALA A 45 -22.06 -38.70 -4.26
N SER A 46 -22.50 -37.50 -3.83
CA SER A 46 -23.92 -37.17 -3.75
C SER A 46 -24.58 -36.84 -5.10
N TRP A 47 -23.80 -36.56 -6.14
CA TRP A 47 -24.28 -36.43 -7.52
C TRP A 47 -24.39 -37.80 -8.21
N LYS A 48 -25.20 -38.68 -7.63
CA LYS A 48 -25.75 -39.82 -8.39
C LYS A 48 -26.92 -39.33 -9.22
N PHE A 49 -26.61 -38.72 -10.36
CA PHE A 49 -27.58 -38.47 -11.41
C PHE A 49 -28.08 -39.84 -11.90
N SER A 50 -29.24 -40.28 -11.42
CA SER A 50 -29.89 -41.50 -11.89
C SER A 50 -30.86 -41.07 -12.99
N PRO A 51 -30.55 -41.29 -14.28
CA PRO A 51 -31.44 -40.89 -15.35
C PRO A 51 -32.54 -41.95 -15.49
N SER A 52 -33.56 -41.86 -14.65
CA SER A 52 -34.83 -42.51 -14.93
C SER A 52 -35.58 -41.60 -15.88
N MET A 53 -35.40 -41.77 -17.20
CA MET A 53 -36.11 -40.96 -18.21
C MET A 53 -37.57 -41.41 -18.32
N PRO A 54 -38.57 -40.57 -17.99
CA PRO A 54 -39.90 -40.68 -18.58
C PRO A 54 -39.83 -40.05 -19.98
N ASN A 55 -40.60 -40.58 -20.94
CA ASN A 55 -40.70 -40.02 -22.30
C ASN A 55 -40.98 -38.51 -22.26
N GLU A 56 -39.97 -37.71 -22.58
CA GLU A 56 -40.07 -36.25 -22.66
C GLU A 56 -40.57 -35.82 -24.05
N PRO A 57 -41.41 -34.78 -24.12
CA PRO A 57 -41.84 -34.18 -25.38
C PRO A 57 -40.67 -33.55 -26.13
N ALA A 58 -40.72 -33.56 -27.46
CA ALA A 58 -39.67 -33.05 -28.34
C ALA A 58 -39.35 -31.57 -28.05
N LEU A 59 -38.32 -31.34 -27.24
CA LEU A 59 -37.78 -30.02 -27.00
C LEU A 59 -37.16 -29.48 -28.30
N PRO A 60 -37.30 -28.16 -28.58
CA PRO A 60 -36.74 -27.55 -29.77
C PRO A 60 -35.22 -27.77 -29.80
N THR A 61 -34.73 -28.29 -30.92
CA THR A 61 -33.31 -28.64 -31.11
C THR A 61 -32.49 -27.35 -31.13
N VAL A 62 -31.92 -26.98 -29.99
CA VAL A 62 -31.00 -25.84 -29.89
C VAL A 62 -29.74 -26.15 -30.70
N PRO A 63 -29.31 -25.27 -31.61
CA PRO A 63 -28.10 -25.48 -32.39
C PRO A 63 -26.89 -25.61 -31.44
N SER A 64 -26.04 -26.60 -31.68
CA SER A 64 -24.86 -26.93 -30.86
C SER A 64 -23.91 -25.75 -30.65
N GLN A 65 -23.88 -24.82 -31.61
CA GLN A 65 -23.11 -23.57 -31.57
C GLN A 65 -23.48 -22.67 -30.38
N PHE A 66 -24.74 -22.74 -29.90
CA PHE A 66 -25.18 -21.94 -28.76
C PHE A 66 -24.43 -22.32 -27.48
N TRP A 67 -24.20 -23.61 -27.26
CA TRP A 67 -23.48 -24.10 -26.08
C TRP A 67 -22.00 -23.73 -26.13
N GLU A 68 -21.40 -23.74 -27.31
CA GLU A 68 -20.01 -23.34 -27.50
C GLU A 68 -19.81 -21.84 -27.21
N VAL A 69 -20.70 -20.98 -27.73
CA VAL A 69 -20.66 -19.54 -27.45
C VAL A 69 -20.89 -19.26 -25.96
N LEU A 70 -21.86 -19.93 -25.33
CA LEU A 70 -22.16 -19.76 -23.92
C LEU A 70 -20.97 -20.17 -23.04
N PHE A 71 -20.30 -21.29 -23.38
CA PHE A 71 -19.11 -21.75 -22.67
C PHE A 71 -17.99 -20.71 -22.71
N TRP A 72 -17.66 -20.19 -23.90
CA TRP A 72 -16.63 -19.18 -24.06
C TRP A 72 -16.96 -17.87 -23.34
N LEU A 73 -18.23 -17.47 -23.31
CA LEU A 73 -18.69 -16.28 -22.59
C LEU A 73 -18.45 -16.43 -21.08
N VAL A 74 -18.78 -17.60 -20.51
CA VAL A 74 -18.51 -17.90 -19.09
C VAL A 74 -17.02 -17.89 -18.81
N VAL A 75 -16.20 -18.53 -19.65
CA VAL A 75 -14.73 -18.56 -19.49
C VAL A 75 -14.15 -17.15 -19.51
N LEU A 76 -14.55 -16.32 -20.48
CA LEU A 76 -14.03 -14.96 -20.63
C LEU A 76 -14.44 -14.08 -19.45
N SER A 77 -15.68 -14.20 -19.00
CA SER A 77 -16.17 -13.53 -17.79
C SER A 77 -15.33 -13.91 -16.56
N PHE A 78 -15.01 -15.19 -16.41
CA PHE A 78 -14.19 -15.70 -15.31
C PHE A 78 -12.75 -15.15 -15.36
N VAL A 79 -12.14 -15.09 -16.54
CA VAL A 79 -10.79 -14.54 -16.73
C VAL A 79 -10.75 -13.06 -16.39
N VAL A 80 -11.73 -12.28 -16.85
CA VAL A 80 -11.85 -10.85 -16.52
C VAL A 80 -12.04 -10.67 -15.01
N TRP A 81 -12.91 -11.47 -14.39
CA TRP A 81 -13.16 -11.43 -12.95
C TRP A 81 -11.90 -11.74 -12.13
N ILE A 82 -11.17 -12.80 -12.47
CA ILE A 82 -9.92 -13.17 -11.80
C ILE A 82 -8.88 -12.07 -11.97
N SER A 83 -8.74 -11.52 -13.18
CA SER A 83 -7.78 -10.45 -13.45
C SER A 83 -8.09 -9.21 -12.61
N TRP A 84 -9.37 -8.85 -12.50
CA TRP A 84 -9.84 -7.74 -11.67
C TRP A 84 -9.55 -7.97 -10.18
N CYS A 85 -9.88 -9.15 -9.66
CA CYS A 85 -9.56 -9.54 -8.29
C CYS A 85 -8.05 -9.48 -8.02
N LEU A 86 -7.23 -9.97 -8.96
CA LEU A 86 -5.78 -9.99 -8.83
C LEU A 86 -5.20 -8.58 -8.77
N VAL A 87 -5.66 -7.66 -9.62
CA VAL A 87 -5.26 -6.24 -9.59
C VAL A 87 -5.62 -5.62 -8.25
N ARG A 88 -6.85 -5.83 -7.76
CA ARG A 88 -7.31 -5.26 -6.48
C ARG A 88 -6.54 -5.82 -5.28
N TRP A 89 -6.11 -7.08 -5.34
CA TRP A 89 -5.33 -7.71 -4.28
C TRP A 89 -3.85 -7.30 -4.30
N LEU A 90 -3.31 -7.00 -5.48
CA LEU A 90 -1.95 -6.54 -5.65
C LEU A 90 -1.77 -5.05 -5.29
N ASP A 91 -2.82 -4.24 -5.35
CA ASP A 91 -2.78 -2.81 -5.04
C ASP A 91 -2.07 -2.45 -3.70
N PRO A 92 -2.39 -3.09 -2.55
CA PRO A 92 -1.67 -2.83 -1.31
C PRO A 92 -0.19 -3.21 -1.36
N TYR A 93 0.20 -4.21 -2.16
CA TYR A 93 1.60 -4.61 -2.32
C TYR A 93 2.39 -3.60 -3.18
N TRP A 94 1.77 -3.00 -4.20
CA TRP A 94 2.40 -1.96 -5.01
C TRP A 94 2.57 -0.66 -4.24
N VAL A 95 1.59 -0.29 -3.40
CA VAL A 95 1.66 0.89 -2.53
C VAL A 95 2.73 0.69 -1.45
N LYS A 96 2.78 -0.50 -0.82
CA LYS A 96 3.81 -0.83 0.19
C LYS A 96 5.21 -0.83 -0.40
N ARG A 97 5.42 -1.40 -1.60
CA ARG A 97 6.74 -1.42 -2.26
C ARG A 97 7.22 -0.02 -2.69
N ARG A 98 6.31 0.91 -3.00
CA ARG A 98 6.66 2.32 -3.19
C ARG A 98 7.02 2.99 -1.87
N ARG A 99 6.29 2.71 -0.79
CA ARG A 99 6.58 3.21 0.55
C ARG A 99 7.94 2.71 1.05
N ASP A 100 8.27 1.44 0.79
CA ASP A 100 9.55 0.84 1.19
C ASP A 100 10.74 1.39 0.37
N ARG A 101 10.54 1.68 -0.92
CA ARG A 101 11.55 2.39 -1.73
C ARG A 101 11.68 3.85 -1.35
N ALA A 102 10.57 4.50 -0.98
CA ALA A 102 10.59 5.86 -0.47
C ALA A 102 11.26 5.94 0.91
N SER A 103 11.01 4.99 1.81
CA SER A 103 11.63 4.91 3.13
C SER A 103 13.12 4.54 3.05
N ALA A 104 13.51 3.59 2.20
CA ALA A 104 14.92 3.29 1.94
C ALA A 104 15.67 4.50 1.35
N ARG A 105 15.01 5.28 0.49
CA ARG A 105 15.56 6.54 -0.02
C ARG A 105 15.60 7.64 1.06
N LEU A 106 14.64 7.69 1.97
CA LEU A 106 14.60 8.61 3.12
C LEU A 106 15.67 8.27 4.16
N GLU A 107 15.92 6.99 4.44
CA GLU A 107 17.00 6.54 5.33
C GLU A 107 18.38 6.85 4.75
N ALA A 108 18.59 6.59 3.45
CA ALA A 108 19.82 6.98 2.77
C ALA A 108 19.99 8.51 2.66
N SER A 109 18.89 9.26 2.66
CA SER A 109 18.93 10.73 2.66
C SER A 109 19.01 11.33 4.07
N ARG A 110 18.85 10.55 5.15
CA ARG A 110 18.84 11.09 6.55
C ARG A 110 20.17 11.70 6.97
N THR A 111 21.23 11.35 6.25
CA THR A 111 22.57 11.94 6.40
C THR A 111 22.71 13.28 5.67
N GLU A 112 21.81 13.64 4.74
CA GLU A 112 21.85 14.89 3.95
C GLU A 112 20.50 15.66 3.93
N LEU A 113 19.51 15.22 4.71
CA LEU A 113 18.18 15.83 4.73
C LEU A 113 18.29 17.23 5.36
N PRO A 114 17.67 18.26 4.76
CA PRO A 114 17.61 19.60 5.32
C PRO A 114 17.12 19.56 6.77
N GLN A 115 17.91 20.11 7.70
CA GLN A 115 17.58 20.11 9.14
C GLN A 115 16.74 21.32 9.55
N SER A 116 16.62 22.32 8.68
CA SER A 116 15.84 23.54 8.93
C SER A 116 14.67 23.69 7.96
N SER A 117 13.56 24.23 8.46
CA SER A 117 12.43 24.70 7.65
C SER A 117 12.85 25.60 6.47
N MET A 118 13.87 26.46 6.67
CA MET A 118 14.38 27.35 5.62
C MET A 118 15.11 26.58 4.50
N GLU A 119 15.81 25.52 4.82
CA GLU A 119 16.52 24.69 3.84
C GLU A 119 15.54 23.87 3.02
N TRP A 120 14.48 23.34 3.64
CA TRP A 120 13.36 22.71 2.93
C TRP A 120 12.66 23.67 1.97
N TYR A 121 12.46 24.93 2.37
CA TYR A 121 11.92 25.95 1.48
C TYR A 121 12.85 26.23 0.29
N LYS A 122 14.18 26.34 0.50
CA LYS A 122 15.14 26.49 -0.60
C LYS A 122 15.12 25.30 -1.56
N LEU A 123 14.98 24.09 -1.02
CA LEU A 123 14.84 22.87 -1.80
C LEU A 123 13.54 22.87 -2.62
N ALA A 124 12.43 23.34 -2.06
CA ALA A 124 11.19 23.50 -2.81
C ALA A 124 11.37 24.42 -4.02
N GLN A 125 12.11 25.52 -3.86
CA GLN A 125 12.40 26.43 -4.96
C GLN A 125 13.31 25.84 -6.03
N SER A 126 14.29 25.00 -5.65
CA SER A 126 15.14 24.33 -6.63
C SER A 126 14.35 23.33 -7.48
N TYR A 127 13.36 22.65 -6.89
CA TYR A 127 12.43 21.79 -7.63
C TYR A 127 11.51 22.56 -8.56
N ALA A 128 11.01 23.73 -8.13
CA ALA A 128 10.20 24.60 -8.99
C ALA A 128 10.98 25.07 -10.22
N LYS A 129 12.26 25.44 -10.07
CA LYS A 129 13.16 25.79 -11.20
C LYS A 129 13.35 24.64 -12.20
N GLN A 130 13.25 23.40 -11.73
CA GLN A 130 13.32 22.19 -12.55
C GLN A 130 11.95 21.76 -13.09
N GLN A 131 10.91 22.58 -12.91
CA GLN A 131 9.51 22.27 -13.26
C GLN A 131 8.97 21.01 -12.57
N ASN A 132 9.61 20.57 -11.48
CA ASN A 132 9.17 19.45 -10.67
C ASN A 132 8.31 19.95 -9.50
N TYR A 133 7.12 20.44 -9.83
CA TYR A 133 6.21 21.07 -8.87
C TYR A 133 5.71 20.11 -7.78
N ALA A 134 5.60 18.82 -8.07
CA ALA A 134 5.17 17.82 -7.09
C ALA A 134 6.17 17.66 -5.95
N GLU A 135 7.45 17.51 -6.26
CA GLU A 135 8.50 17.46 -5.23
C GLU A 135 8.68 18.83 -4.56
N GLY A 136 8.42 19.93 -5.26
CA GLY A 136 8.36 21.28 -4.68
C GLY A 136 7.28 21.40 -3.59
N CYS A 137 6.04 20.98 -3.88
CA CYS A 137 4.95 20.96 -2.90
C CYS A 137 5.26 20.05 -1.71
N ARG A 138 5.86 18.88 -1.96
CA ARG A 138 6.28 17.95 -0.90
C ARG A 138 7.34 18.59 0.00
N ALA A 139 8.32 19.29 -0.57
CA ALA A 139 9.33 20.00 0.20
C ALA A 139 8.73 21.14 1.04
N LEU A 140 7.71 21.85 0.54
CA LEU A 140 6.97 22.86 1.32
C LEU A 140 6.19 22.25 2.49
N TYR A 141 5.57 21.08 2.28
CA TYR A 141 4.94 20.32 3.37
C TYR A 141 5.96 19.90 4.44
N MET A 142 7.14 19.42 4.04
CA MET A 142 8.22 19.10 4.99
C MET A 142 8.73 20.34 5.73
N ALA A 143 8.86 21.48 5.03
CA ALA A 143 9.23 22.75 5.65
C ALA A 143 8.24 23.15 6.76
N MET A 144 6.94 22.99 6.49
CA MET A 144 5.87 23.27 7.44
C MET A 144 5.95 22.35 8.66
N LEU A 145 6.11 21.03 8.47
CA LEU A 145 6.26 20.10 9.59
C LEU A 145 7.49 20.42 10.43
N GLN A 146 8.63 20.68 9.78
CA GLN A 146 9.86 21.05 10.47
C GLN A 146 9.67 22.34 11.28
N GLN A 147 8.98 23.34 10.72
CA GLN A 147 8.67 24.58 11.43
C GLN A 147 7.76 24.37 12.65
N LEU A 148 6.78 23.47 12.57
CA LEU A 148 5.94 23.10 13.71
C LEU A 148 6.76 22.42 14.82
N SER A 149 7.72 21.58 14.43
CA SER A 149 8.66 20.91 15.34
C SER A 149 9.65 21.91 15.97
N ASP A 150 10.28 22.76 15.16
CA ASP A 150 11.27 23.77 15.58
C ASP A 150 10.68 24.71 16.62
N ARG A 151 9.37 25.00 16.51
CA ARG A 151 8.64 25.89 17.42
C ARG A 151 7.93 25.17 18.55
N GLN A 152 8.10 23.84 18.66
CA GLN A 152 7.46 23.00 19.67
C GLN A 152 5.93 23.13 19.71
N ILE A 153 5.31 23.53 18.59
CA ILE A 153 3.84 23.65 18.47
C ILE A 153 3.24 22.25 18.42
N LEU A 154 3.87 21.34 17.67
CA LEU A 154 3.52 19.94 17.58
C LEU A 154 4.78 19.10 17.43
N THR A 155 4.87 18.01 18.19
CA THR A 155 5.87 16.97 17.93
C THR A 155 5.51 16.27 16.62
N VAL A 156 6.44 16.31 15.67
CA VAL A 156 6.31 15.58 14.40
C VAL A 156 6.60 14.10 14.68
N ASP A 157 5.57 13.28 14.48
CA ASP A 157 5.63 11.83 14.59
C ASP A 157 5.36 11.21 13.22
N ALA A 158 6.22 10.27 12.82
CA ALA A 158 6.12 9.55 11.55
C ALA A 158 4.94 8.56 11.51
N SER A 159 4.41 8.16 12.68
CA SER A 159 3.22 7.32 12.79
C SER A 159 1.91 8.08 12.59
N ARG A 160 1.95 9.43 12.69
CA ARG A 160 0.76 10.28 12.59
C ARG A 160 0.38 10.54 11.13
N THR A 161 -0.92 10.49 10.87
CA THR A 161 -1.52 10.75 9.57
C THR A 161 -1.79 12.24 9.33
N ASP A 162 -1.89 12.63 8.06
CA ASP A 162 -2.20 13.99 7.62
C ASP A 162 -3.52 14.52 8.20
N GLY A 163 -4.55 13.68 8.29
CA GLY A 163 -5.82 14.02 8.94
C GLY A 163 -5.71 14.29 10.44
N GLU A 164 -4.86 13.55 11.16
CA GLU A 164 -4.61 13.78 12.59
C GLU A 164 -3.87 15.10 12.83
N TYR A 165 -2.90 15.46 11.98
CA TYR A 165 -2.26 16.78 12.04
C TYR A 165 -3.27 17.91 11.86
N LEU A 166 -4.20 17.79 10.90
CA LEU A 166 -5.26 18.80 10.72
C LEU A 166 -6.16 18.93 11.94
N GLN A 167 -6.53 17.83 12.58
CA GLN A 167 -7.37 17.87 13.77
C GLN A 167 -6.68 18.60 14.93
N LEU A 168 -5.38 18.35 15.14
CA LEU A 168 -4.60 19.03 16.15
C LEU A 168 -4.46 20.53 15.83
N LEU A 169 -4.17 20.86 14.57
CA LEU A 169 -3.98 22.25 14.14
C LEU A 169 -5.28 23.07 14.26
N ARG A 170 -6.46 22.46 14.06
CA ARG A 170 -7.77 23.12 14.25
C ARG A 170 -7.96 23.64 15.68
N GLY A 171 -7.44 22.92 16.68
CA GLY A 171 -7.54 23.35 18.09
C GLY A 171 -6.57 24.47 18.46
N LEU A 172 -5.50 24.66 17.68
CA LEU A 172 -4.39 25.56 18.01
C LEU A 172 -4.32 26.82 17.13
N SER A 173 -5.05 26.84 16.01
CA SER A 173 -4.87 27.83 14.94
C SER A 173 -6.15 28.63 14.65
N THR A 174 -5.99 29.88 14.22
CA THR A 174 -7.09 30.72 13.75
C THR A 174 -7.54 30.33 12.33
N GLY A 175 -8.73 30.81 11.92
CA GLY A 175 -9.38 30.45 10.64
C GLY A 175 -8.52 30.64 9.37
N ARG A 176 -7.67 31.68 9.34
CA ARG A 176 -6.74 31.91 8.22
C ARG A 176 -5.53 30.97 8.26
N LEU A 177 -5.03 30.66 9.46
CA LEU A 177 -3.87 29.79 9.61
C LEU A 177 -4.23 28.33 9.34
N ILE A 178 -5.41 27.90 9.77
CA ILE A 178 -5.89 26.54 9.49
C ILE A 178 -6.14 26.30 8.00
N SER A 179 -6.60 27.30 7.25
CA SER A 179 -6.78 27.14 5.80
C SER A 179 -5.44 26.99 5.08
N ALA A 180 -4.40 27.72 5.51
CA ALA A 180 -3.05 27.56 4.97
C ALA A 180 -2.47 26.15 5.23
N TYR A 181 -2.61 25.62 6.45
CA TYR A 181 -2.22 24.24 6.74
C TYR A 181 -3.01 23.23 5.90
N THR A 182 -4.32 23.45 5.75
CA THR A 182 -5.20 22.58 4.96
C THR A 182 -4.76 22.49 3.51
N VAL A 183 -4.35 23.61 2.88
CA VAL A 183 -3.87 23.60 1.49
C VAL A 183 -2.63 22.72 1.32
N LEU A 184 -1.63 22.85 2.19
CA LEU A 184 -0.40 22.06 2.11
C LEU A 184 -0.66 20.57 2.34
N ILE A 185 -1.48 20.24 3.33
CA ILE A 185 -1.81 18.86 3.69
C ILE A 185 -2.63 18.17 2.60
N GLN A 186 -3.67 18.83 2.08
CA GLN A 186 -4.51 18.26 1.01
C GLN A 186 -3.73 18.05 -0.28
N VAL A 187 -2.86 18.98 -0.66
CA VAL A 187 -2.02 18.80 -1.86
C VAL A 187 -1.03 17.65 -1.67
N HIS A 188 -0.47 17.49 -0.47
CA HIS A 188 0.40 16.34 -0.15
C HIS A 188 -0.36 15.01 -0.27
N GLU A 189 -1.56 14.89 0.32
CA GLU A 189 -2.42 13.72 0.18
C GLU A 189 -2.74 13.44 -1.30
N GLN A 190 -3.09 14.48 -2.06
CA GLN A 190 -3.39 14.36 -3.48
C GLN A 190 -2.21 13.80 -4.29
N ILE A 191 -1.00 14.31 -4.04
CA ILE A 191 0.22 13.80 -4.68
C ILE A 191 0.45 12.32 -4.33
N TYR A 192 0.21 11.96 -3.07
CA TYR A 192 0.47 10.61 -2.58
C TYR A 192 -0.56 9.59 -3.10
N TYR A 193 -1.84 9.94 -3.13
CA TYR A 193 -2.93 9.02 -3.45
C TYR A 193 -3.41 9.10 -4.91
N GLU A 194 -3.48 10.29 -5.51
CA GLU A 194 -4.15 10.47 -6.80
C GLU A 194 -3.21 10.40 -8.02
N ARG A 195 -1.88 10.33 -7.84
CA ARG A 195 -0.88 10.45 -8.93
C ARG A 195 -1.16 11.64 -9.88
N SER A 196 -1.84 12.66 -9.38
CA SER A 196 -2.19 13.84 -10.16
C SER A 196 -0.94 14.65 -10.51
N ARG A 197 -0.85 15.12 -11.75
CA ARG A 197 0.21 16.06 -12.15
C ARG A 197 -0.04 17.39 -11.43
N VAL A 198 0.93 17.80 -10.62
CA VAL A 198 0.90 19.11 -9.95
C VAL A 198 1.28 20.17 -10.97
N SER A 199 0.40 21.14 -11.18
CA SER A 199 0.68 22.30 -12.02
C SER A 199 1.43 23.39 -11.23
N GLU A 200 2.06 24.31 -11.94
CA GLU A 200 2.69 25.49 -11.35
C GLU A 200 1.72 26.30 -10.47
N GLN A 201 0.44 26.40 -10.88
CA GLN A 201 -0.58 27.09 -10.12
C GLN A 201 -0.82 26.44 -8.74
N ILE A 202 -0.77 25.11 -8.66
CA ILE A 202 -0.89 24.39 -7.38
C ILE A 202 0.34 24.67 -6.52
N PHE A 203 1.53 24.67 -7.12
CA PHE A 203 2.76 25.02 -6.41
C PHE A 203 2.72 26.43 -5.83
N LEU A 204 2.30 27.42 -6.61
CA LEU A 204 2.15 28.81 -6.14
C LEU A 204 1.16 28.91 -4.96
N LYS A 205 0.05 28.17 -5.00
CA LYS A 205 -0.89 28.09 -3.87
C LYS A 205 -0.25 27.50 -2.62
N CYS A 206 0.51 26.42 -2.75
CA CYS A 206 1.26 25.84 -1.63
C CYS A 206 2.31 26.81 -1.08
N GLN A 207 3.00 27.54 -1.96
CA GLN A 207 4.00 28.51 -1.57
C GLN A 207 3.37 29.67 -0.78
N GLN A 208 2.24 30.20 -1.26
CA GLN A 208 1.49 31.25 -0.56
C GLN A 208 0.96 30.77 0.80
N ALA A 209 0.48 29.53 0.87
CA ALA A 209 0.05 28.92 2.12
C ALA A 209 1.22 28.81 3.11
N TYR A 210 2.40 28.35 2.67
CA TYR A 210 3.59 28.29 3.51
C TYR A 210 4.04 29.67 4.01
N GLN A 211 4.01 30.69 3.15
CA GLN A 211 4.32 32.07 3.55
C GLN A 211 3.36 32.59 4.63
N THR A 212 2.06 32.32 4.47
CA THR A 212 1.05 32.68 5.47
C THR A 212 1.36 32.04 6.83
N ILE A 213 1.77 30.77 6.82
CA ILE A 213 2.18 30.05 8.04
C ILE A 213 3.44 30.68 8.63
N ALA A 214 4.45 30.96 7.81
CA ALA A 214 5.71 31.58 8.23
C ALA A 214 5.50 32.95 8.89
N GLU A 215 4.67 33.79 8.29
CA GLU A 215 4.29 35.10 8.82
C GLU A 215 3.53 34.97 10.13
N GLN A 216 2.43 34.22 10.15
CA GLN A 216 1.53 34.18 11.31
C GLN A 216 2.10 33.43 12.51
N THR A 217 2.87 32.37 12.28
CA THR A 217 3.59 31.75 13.39
C THR A 217 4.73 32.65 13.87
N GLY A 218 5.33 33.48 12.99
CA GLY A 218 6.36 34.47 13.32
C GLY A 218 5.91 35.65 14.19
N LEU A 219 4.59 35.86 14.33
CA LEU A 219 3.99 37.02 15.01
C LEU A 219 3.73 36.80 16.52
N GLY A 220 4.52 35.98 17.21
CA GLY A 220 4.37 35.73 18.65
C GLY A 220 5.63 35.92 19.51
N ARG A 221 6.75 36.40 18.92
CA ARG A 221 8.02 36.58 19.66
C ARG A 221 8.54 38.01 19.54
N ASN A 222 7.70 38.97 19.84
CA ASN A 222 8.08 40.32 20.22
C ASN A 222 7.00 40.82 21.16
N GLU A 223 7.01 40.34 22.40
CA GLU A 223 6.44 41.04 23.55
C GLU A 223 6.98 40.41 24.85
N ASN A 224 7.92 41.15 25.45
CA ASN A 224 8.51 41.08 26.79
C ASN A 224 9.50 39.95 27.12
#